data_AF-A0A4R5VQW6-F1
#
_entry.id   AF-A0A4R5VQW6-F1
#
_cell.length_a   1.000
_cell.length_b   1.000
_cell.length_c   1.000
_cell.angle_alpha   90.00
_cell.angle_beta   90.00
_cell.angle_gamma   90.00
#
_symmetry.space_group_name_H-M   'P 1'
#
loop_
_entity.id
_entity.type
_entity.pdbx_description
1 polymer ?
#
loop_
_entity_poly.entity_id
_entity_poly.type
_entity_poly.pdbx_seq_one_letter_code
_entity_poly.pdbx_strand_id
1 'polypeptide(L)'
;MVLGRMKSFLGKMVKIDQGFQEAGVGRLLDVYDDYLVLLTEEDGVVYYNNDHIESVTENTKEFNIVFPEDIEYDKANNLLNLLENQKLKWIKINSEGPVKIEGVLYDVNNDIISLIYDEEIVYVSFNHLHNMSID
;
A
#
# COMPACT_ATOMS: atom_id res chain seq x y z
N MET A 1 16.44 -1.53 1.57
CA MET A 1 16.06 -2.75 2.32
C MET A 1 16.40 -4.00 1.49
N VAL A 2 16.71 -5.17 2.07
CA VAL A 2 17.06 -6.38 1.27
C VAL A 2 15.81 -7.24 1.04
N LEU A 3 15.31 -7.26 -0.21
CA LEU A 3 14.16 -8.05 -0.69
C LEU A 3 14.14 -9.51 -0.17
N GLY A 4 15.30 -10.18 -0.19
CA GLY A 4 15.41 -11.55 0.28
C GLY A 4 15.03 -11.75 1.76
N ARG A 5 15.26 -10.75 2.62
CA ARG A 5 14.87 -10.81 4.03
C ARG A 5 13.37 -10.57 4.21
N MET A 6 12.75 -9.72 3.38
CA MET A 6 11.32 -9.44 3.45
C MET A 6 10.45 -10.67 3.16
N LYS A 7 10.87 -11.49 2.18
CA LYS A 7 10.17 -12.74 1.85
C LYS A 7 10.12 -13.74 3.01
N SER A 8 11.02 -13.64 3.99
CA SER A 8 10.99 -14.49 5.20
C SER A 8 9.84 -14.14 6.16
N PHE A 9 9.16 -13.02 5.95
CA PHE A 9 8.01 -12.57 6.73
C PHE A 9 6.67 -12.85 6.05
N LEU A 10 6.64 -13.50 4.87
CA LEU A 10 5.38 -13.85 4.20
C LEU A 10 4.48 -14.68 5.12
N GLY A 11 3.20 -14.31 5.19
CA GLY A 11 2.20 -14.90 6.07
C GLY A 11 2.30 -14.49 7.54
N LYS A 12 3.34 -13.75 7.95
CA LYS A 12 3.52 -13.30 9.33
C LYS A 12 2.86 -11.95 9.58
N MET A 13 2.53 -11.70 10.83
CA MET A 13 2.16 -10.37 11.32
C MET A 13 3.39 -9.47 11.37
N VAL A 14 3.31 -8.33 10.70
CA VAL A 14 4.37 -7.33 10.64
C VAL A 14 3.82 -5.94 10.91
N LYS A 15 4.70 -5.06 11.38
CA LYS A 15 4.49 -3.62 11.42
C LYS A 15 5.39 -2.97 10.37
N ILE A 16 4.80 -2.17 9.49
CA ILE A 16 5.47 -1.39 8.44
C ILE A 16 5.56 0.05 8.93
N ASP A 17 6.78 0.53 9.17
CA ASP A 17 7.05 1.92 9.56
C ASP A 17 7.54 2.70 8.33
N GLN A 18 6.90 3.84 8.05
CA GLN A 18 7.25 4.76 6.95
C GLN A 18 7.78 6.10 7.48
N GLY A 19 8.46 6.07 8.63
CA GLY A 19 8.98 7.24 9.33
C GLY A 19 7.93 8.02 10.12
N PHE A 20 7.67 9.26 9.72
CA PHE A 20 6.79 10.17 10.47
C PHE A 20 5.29 9.88 10.32
N GLN A 21 4.93 8.96 9.43
CA GLN A 21 3.54 8.57 9.20
C GLN A 21 3.09 7.48 10.17
N GLU A 22 1.77 7.29 10.26
CA GLU A 22 1.19 6.17 10.99
C GLU A 22 1.70 4.84 10.41
N ALA A 23 2.07 3.93 11.30
CA ALA A 23 2.58 2.62 10.92
C ALA A 23 1.44 1.68 10.52
N GLY A 24 1.64 0.94 9.45
CA GLY A 24 0.72 -0.14 9.05
C GLY A 24 0.95 -1.40 9.87
N VAL A 25 -0.10 -2.02 10.40
CA VAL A 25 -0.02 -3.33 11.08
C VAL A 25 -0.91 -4.32 10.36
N GLY A 26 -0.35 -5.48 10.00
CA GLY A 26 -1.08 -6.46 9.22
C GLY A 26 -0.31 -7.74 8.90
N ARG A 27 -0.95 -8.63 8.15
CA ARG A 27 -0.34 -9.86 7.64
C ARG A 27 0.32 -9.59 6.29
N LEU A 28 1.61 -9.87 6.16
CA LEU A 28 2.32 -9.69 4.89
C LEU A 28 1.89 -10.76 3.88
N LEU A 29 1.24 -10.36 2.80
CA LEU A 29 0.73 -11.27 1.77
C LEU A 29 1.74 -11.53 0.66
N ASP A 30 2.47 -10.51 0.22
CA ASP A 30 3.41 -10.61 -0.89
C ASP A 30 4.47 -9.49 -0.86
N VAL A 31 5.57 -9.71 -1.58
CA VAL A 31 6.68 -8.75 -1.72
C VAL A 31 7.16 -8.73 -3.18
N TYR A 32 7.00 -7.58 -3.81
CA TYR A 32 7.48 -7.23 -5.15
C TYR A 32 8.73 -6.34 -5.05
N ASP A 33 9.35 -6.07 -6.19
CA ASP A 33 10.61 -5.31 -6.24
C ASP A 33 10.44 -3.87 -5.73
N ASP A 34 9.32 -3.19 -6.07
CA ASP A 34 9.04 -1.79 -5.71
C ASP A 34 7.83 -1.60 -4.77
N TYR A 35 7.08 -2.66 -4.44
CA TYR A 35 6.02 -2.59 -3.43
C TYR A 35 5.85 -3.88 -2.63
N LEU A 36 5.08 -3.82 -1.53
CA LEU A 36 4.62 -4.99 -0.79
C LEU A 36 3.12 -4.93 -0.56
N VAL A 37 2.54 -6.10 -0.24
CA VAL A 37 1.10 -6.24 -0.01
C VAL A 37 0.85 -6.63 1.44
N LEU A 38 0.11 -5.79 2.16
CA LEU A 38 -0.21 -5.98 3.57
C LEU A 38 -1.72 -6.08 3.74
N LEU A 39 -2.17 -7.11 4.45
CA LEU A 39 -3.55 -7.22 4.88
C LEU A 39 -3.71 -6.59 6.26
N THR A 40 -4.41 -5.47 6.33
CA THR A 40 -4.70 -4.71 7.55
C THR A 40 -6.12 -4.96 8.02
N GLU A 41 -6.38 -4.67 9.31
CA GLU A 41 -7.72 -4.80 9.90
C GLU A 41 -8.68 -3.71 9.41
N GLU A 42 -8.17 -2.48 9.22
CA GLU A 42 -8.99 -1.31 8.91
C GLU A 42 -9.26 -1.15 7.40
N ASP A 43 -8.23 -1.27 6.56
CA ASP A 43 -8.29 -0.95 5.13
C ASP A 43 -8.27 -2.18 4.22
N GLY A 44 -8.30 -3.40 4.80
CA GLY A 44 -8.19 -4.63 4.04
C GLY A 44 -6.82 -4.76 3.36
N VAL A 45 -6.78 -4.88 2.03
CA VAL A 45 -5.52 -5.03 1.30
C VAL A 45 -4.92 -3.67 0.98
N VAL A 46 -3.72 -3.43 1.51
CA VAL A 46 -2.95 -2.20 1.34
C VAL A 46 -1.63 -2.49 0.63
N TYR A 47 -1.30 -1.68 -0.37
CA TYR A 47 -0.10 -1.78 -1.17
C TYR A 47 0.87 -0.68 -0.75
N TYR A 48 2.03 -1.06 -0.20
CA TYR A 48 3.04 -0.12 0.30
C TYR A 48 4.18 0.04 -0.69
N ASN A 49 4.55 1.27 -1.00
CA ASN A 49 5.74 1.59 -1.80
C ASN A 49 7.01 1.29 -0.99
N ASN A 50 7.89 0.47 -1.54
CA ASN A 50 9.13 0.04 -0.87
C ASN A 50 10.10 1.20 -0.61
N ASP A 51 10.10 2.25 -1.44
CA ASP A 51 11.01 3.39 -1.31
C ASP A 51 10.73 4.23 -0.05
N HIS A 52 9.51 4.14 0.47
CA HIS A 52 9.06 4.88 1.66
C HIS A 52 9.01 4.02 2.92
N ILE A 53 9.48 2.77 2.88
CA ILE A 53 9.54 1.90 4.05
C ILE A 53 10.87 2.13 4.77
N GLU A 54 10.78 2.59 6.02
CA GLU A 54 11.94 2.75 6.89
C GLU A 54 12.28 1.45 7.61
N SER A 55 11.26 0.75 8.14
CA SER A 55 11.49 -0.51 8.83
C SER A 55 10.31 -1.48 8.74
N VAL A 56 10.64 -2.76 8.85
CA VAL A 56 9.66 -3.84 9.00
C VAL A 56 9.97 -4.58 10.28
N THR A 57 9.01 -4.57 11.20
CA THR A 57 9.13 -5.24 12.50
C THR A 57 8.28 -6.50 12.49
N GLU A 58 8.92 -7.66 12.65
CA GLU A 58 8.25 -8.92 12.98
C GLU A 58 7.91 -8.90 14.48
N ASN A 59 6.62 -8.98 14.82
CA ASN A 59 6.22 -9.07 16.21
C ASN A 59 5.95 -10.54 16.58
N THR A 60 6.69 -11.06 17.55
CA THR A 60 6.56 -12.44 18.02
C THR A 60 5.39 -12.65 18.99
N LYS A 61 4.78 -11.55 19.46
CA LYS A 61 3.50 -11.61 20.15
C LYS A 61 2.41 -11.55 19.09
N GLU A 62 1.66 -12.65 18.96
CA GLU A 62 0.49 -12.71 18.10
C GLU A 62 -0.43 -11.54 18.43
N PHE A 63 -0.63 -10.66 17.45
CA PHE A 63 -1.84 -9.85 17.47
C PHE A 63 -3.00 -10.85 17.41
N ASN A 64 -3.96 -10.77 18.33
CA ASN A 64 -5.17 -11.60 18.30
C ASN A 64 -6.11 -11.14 17.16
N ILE A 65 -5.57 -10.89 15.97
CA ILE A 65 -6.28 -10.45 14.79
C ILE A 65 -6.40 -11.66 13.88
N VAL A 66 -7.63 -12.11 13.67
CA VAL A 66 -7.94 -13.25 12.81
C VAL A 66 -8.19 -12.72 11.40
N PHE A 67 -7.27 -13.02 10.49
CA PHE A 67 -7.42 -12.71 9.07
C PHE A 67 -7.92 -13.94 8.29
N PRO A 68 -8.73 -13.76 7.24
CA PRO A 68 -9.12 -14.86 6.35
C PRO A 68 -7.88 -15.56 5.77
N GLU A 69 -7.88 -16.88 5.60
CA GLU A 69 -6.74 -17.58 4.99
C GLU A 69 -6.63 -17.30 3.49
N ASP A 70 -7.75 -17.31 2.78
CA ASP A 70 -7.83 -17.10 1.33
C ASP A 70 -8.32 -15.69 1.02
N ILE A 71 -7.38 -14.75 0.88
CA ILE A 71 -7.67 -13.39 0.38
C ILE A 71 -7.12 -13.24 -1.03
N GLU A 72 -8.01 -12.82 -1.93
CA GLU A 72 -7.63 -12.36 -3.26
C GLU A 72 -7.20 -10.89 -3.20
N TYR A 73 -6.21 -10.55 -4.01
CA TYR A 73 -5.70 -9.18 -4.17
C TYR A 73 -5.18 -8.98 -5.59
N ASP A 74 -5.16 -7.72 -6.03
CA ASP A 74 -4.65 -7.32 -7.34
C ASP A 74 -3.12 -7.50 -7.41
N LYS A 75 -2.65 -7.96 -8.56
CA LYS A 75 -1.22 -8.24 -8.80
C LYS A 75 -0.77 -7.54 -10.06
N ALA A 76 0.44 -6.99 -10.02
CA ALA A 76 1.10 -6.42 -11.19
C ALA A 76 2.63 -6.56 -11.04
N ASN A 77 3.36 -6.31 -12.13
CA ASN A 77 4.82 -6.43 -12.11
C ASN A 77 5.51 -5.32 -11.30
N ASN A 78 4.84 -4.19 -11.12
CA ASN A 78 5.33 -3.03 -10.37
C ASN A 78 4.15 -2.16 -9.91
N LEU A 79 4.40 -1.22 -9.02
CA LEU A 79 3.37 -0.38 -8.38
C LEU A 79 2.64 0.51 -9.41
N LEU A 80 3.35 1.02 -10.41
CA LEU A 80 2.73 1.81 -11.48
C LEU A 80 1.70 0.99 -12.27
N ASN A 81 2.08 -0.22 -12.69
CA ASN A 81 1.19 -1.13 -13.41
C ASN A 81 0.02 -1.57 -12.53
N LEU A 82 0.23 -1.69 -11.21
CA LEU A 82 -0.85 -1.97 -10.28
C LEU A 82 -1.90 -0.86 -10.32
N LEU A 83 -1.47 0.40 -10.18
CA LEU A 83 -2.34 1.59 -10.27
C LEU A 83 -3.01 1.72 -11.65
N GLU A 84 -2.27 1.50 -12.75
CA GLU A 84 -2.82 1.49 -14.10
C GLU A 84 -4.02 0.53 -14.23
N ASN A 85 -3.92 -0.66 -13.60
CA ASN A 85 -5.00 -1.64 -13.58
C ASN A 85 -6.20 -1.24 -12.70
N GLN A 86 -6.05 -0.21 -11.87
CA GLN A 86 -7.12 0.32 -11.01
C GLN A 86 -7.78 1.59 -11.56
N LYS A 87 -7.48 2.00 -12.81
CA LYS A 87 -8.17 3.14 -13.42
C LYS A 87 -9.69 2.96 -13.37
N LEU A 88 -10.37 4.06 -13.10
CA LEU A 88 -11.82 4.17 -12.90
C LEU A 88 -12.36 3.50 -11.62
N LYS A 89 -11.49 2.98 -10.73
CA LYS A 89 -11.88 2.50 -9.41
C LYS A 89 -11.69 3.57 -8.34
N TRP A 90 -12.46 3.47 -7.26
CA TRP A 90 -12.25 4.27 -6.07
C TRP A 90 -11.04 3.74 -5.30
N ILE A 91 -10.09 4.62 -5.01
CA ILE A 91 -8.90 4.27 -4.23
C ILE A 91 -8.67 5.28 -3.12
N LYS A 92 -8.00 4.83 -2.07
CA LYS A 92 -7.43 5.68 -1.03
C LYS A 92 -5.92 5.64 -1.16
N ILE A 93 -5.28 6.80 -1.08
CA ILE A 93 -3.83 6.93 -1.13
C ILE A 93 -3.33 7.73 0.08
N ASN A 94 -2.20 7.29 0.61
CA ASN A 94 -1.42 8.03 1.58
C ASN A 94 -0.18 8.57 0.88
N SER A 95 0.06 9.88 1.01
CA SER A 95 1.19 10.58 0.41
C SER A 95 2.08 11.19 1.49
N GLU A 96 3.30 11.64 1.16
CA GLU A 96 4.17 12.37 2.09
C GLU A 96 3.42 13.53 2.79
N GLY A 97 3.43 13.52 4.13
CA GLY A 97 2.67 14.45 4.98
C GLY A 97 1.37 13.82 5.53
N PRO A 98 0.53 14.58 6.25
CA PRO A 98 -0.73 14.07 6.82
C PRO A 98 -1.86 13.96 5.78
N VAL A 99 -1.51 13.75 4.50
CA VAL A 99 -2.43 13.87 3.38
C VAL A 99 -2.92 12.47 3.00
N LYS A 100 -4.07 12.10 3.58
CA LYS A 100 -4.90 10.97 3.13
C LYS A 100 -5.85 11.51 2.05
N ILE A 101 -5.82 10.95 0.85
CA ILE A 101 -6.67 11.38 -0.27
C ILE A 101 -7.44 10.16 -0.77
N GLU A 102 -8.70 10.35 -1.12
CA GLU A 102 -9.53 9.33 -1.74
C GLU A 102 -10.24 9.88 -2.97
N GLY A 103 -10.60 9.00 -3.90
CA GLY A 103 -11.33 9.36 -5.11
C GLY A 103 -11.20 8.32 -6.20
N VAL A 104 -11.85 8.59 -7.34
CA VAL A 104 -11.75 7.75 -8.53
C VAL A 104 -10.40 7.98 -9.20
N LEU A 105 -9.61 6.91 -9.37
CA LEU A 105 -8.35 6.98 -10.12
C LEU A 105 -8.63 7.26 -11.60
N TYR A 106 -8.37 8.48 -12.05
CA TYR A 106 -8.65 8.89 -13.42
C TYR A 106 -7.49 8.52 -14.37
N ASP A 107 -6.26 8.90 -14.00
CA ASP A 107 -5.06 8.62 -14.77
C ASP A 107 -3.82 8.55 -13.87
N VAL A 108 -2.78 7.86 -14.32
CA VAL A 108 -1.50 7.71 -13.60
C VAL A 108 -0.34 7.59 -14.60
N ASN A 109 0.84 8.07 -14.19
CA ASN A 109 2.11 7.83 -14.87
C ASN A 109 3.26 7.89 -13.85
N ASN A 110 4.51 7.86 -14.32
CA ASN A 110 5.70 7.89 -13.46
C ASN A 110 5.87 9.17 -12.64
N ASP A 111 5.16 10.24 -12.99
CA ASP A 111 5.29 11.54 -12.34
C ASP A 111 4.06 11.87 -11.49
N ILE A 112 2.86 11.52 -11.96
CA ILE A 112 1.59 12.03 -11.42
C ILE A 112 0.55 10.92 -11.29
N ILE A 113 -0.17 10.95 -10.17
CA ILE A 113 -1.45 10.26 -9.94
C ILE A 113 -2.55 11.32 -9.96
N SER A 114 -3.62 11.10 -10.72
CA SER A 114 -4.77 12.01 -10.77
C SER A 114 -6.03 11.32 -10.25
N LEU A 115 -6.65 11.93 -9.26
CA LEU A 115 -7.88 11.45 -8.62
C LEU A 115 -9.02 12.45 -8.86
N ILE A 116 -10.22 11.93 -9.12
CA ILE A 116 -11.45 12.72 -9.14
C ILE A 116 -12.20 12.47 -7.84
N TYR A 117 -12.48 13.55 -7.11
CA TYR A 117 -13.34 13.52 -5.92
C TYR A 117 -14.33 14.68 -6.01
N ASP A 118 -15.61 14.35 -5.97
CA ASP A 118 -16.71 15.30 -6.20
C ASP A 118 -16.58 16.00 -7.58
N GLU A 119 -16.33 17.31 -7.60
CA GLU A 119 -16.12 18.11 -8.83
C GLU A 119 -14.66 18.59 -9.00
N GLU A 120 -13.72 18.03 -8.22
CA GLU A 120 -12.31 18.42 -8.22
C GLU A 120 -11.40 17.31 -8.77
N ILE A 121 -10.32 17.72 -9.46
CA ILE A 121 -9.22 16.83 -9.84
C ILE A 121 -8.02 17.15 -8.95
N VAL A 122 -7.59 16.15 -8.19
CA VAL A 122 -6.42 16.22 -7.31
C VAL A 122 -5.24 15.55 -8.03
N TYR A 123 -4.11 16.27 -8.11
CA TYR A 123 -2.86 15.76 -8.66
C TYR A 123 -1.86 15.51 -7.54
N VAL A 124 -1.34 14.29 -7.49
CA VAL A 124 -0.37 13.84 -6.49
C VAL A 124 0.89 13.35 -7.19
N SER A 125 2.06 13.70 -6.67
CA SER A 125 3.32 13.16 -7.18
C SER A 125 3.37 11.65 -6.96
N PHE A 126 3.64 10.88 -8.01
CA PHE A 126 3.80 9.42 -7.90
C PHE A 126 4.93 9.07 -6.91
N ASN A 127 6.01 9.85 -6.93
CA ASN A 127 7.16 9.65 -6.04
C ASN A 127 6.82 9.91 -4.56
N HIS A 128 5.71 10.58 -4.25
CA HIS A 128 5.28 10.81 -2.86
C HIS A 128 4.25 9.77 -2.39
N LEU A 129 3.89 8.78 -3.21
CA LEU A 129 2.95 7.73 -2.82
C LEU A 129 3.59 6.79 -1.80
N HIS A 130 3.11 6.83 -0.56
CA HIS A 130 3.54 5.93 0.50
C HIS A 130 2.83 4.58 0.42
N ASN A 131 1.50 4.60 0.27
CA ASN A 131 0.70 3.39 0.13
C ASN A 131 -0.68 3.71 -0.46
N MET A 132 -1.39 2.67 -0.88
CA MET A 132 -2.76 2.76 -1.37
C MET A 132 -3.62 1.57 -0.95
N SER A 133 -4.93 1.76 -0.84
CA SER A 133 -5.95 0.71 -0.76
C SER A 133 -7.02 0.94 -1.82
N ILE A 134 -7.76 -0.13 -2.14
CA ILE A 134 -8.82 -0.14 -3.15
C ILE A 134 -10.11 -0.50 -2.41
N ASP A 135 -11.16 0.32 -2.59
CA ASP A 135 -12.48 0.09 -2.01
C ASP A 135 -13.36 -0.85 -2.87
#